data_AF-A0A0A2E613-F1
#
_entry.id   AF-A0A0A2E613-F1
#
_cell.length_a   1.000
_cell.length_b   1.000
_cell.length_c   1.000
_cell.angle_alpha   90.00
_cell.angle_beta   90.00
_cell.angle_gamma   90.00
#
_symmetry.space_group_name_H-M   'P 1'
#
loop_
_entity.id
_entity.type
_entity.pdbx_description
1 polymer ?
#
loop_
_entity_poly.entity_id
_entity_poly.type
_entity_poly.pdbx_seq_one_letter_code
_entity_poly.pdbx_strand_id
1 'polypeptide(L)'
;MSLCFFLGIMISCGKQPVDESDEDYHALFPFPGISKPETSFEDMNVMPCDPEMALSAYKYPGVNIEEDARDYVVTLRCSYTQPRGAASANYTVRYIGPDKGLGIATSNPADDSATDILTADKELVKTFTVRSGYPLYLSVNGIAPRGSMIKASISAKSVDGLVVVPTLSVEQSQNKEGPNPIPAPYCEYIILP
;
A
#
# COMPACT_ATOMS: atom_id res chain seq x y z
N MET A 1 -65.93 60.60 -64.44
CA MET A 1 -66.58 60.36 -63.13
C MET A 1 -66.83 58.86 -63.02
N SER A 2 -66.60 58.29 -61.83
CA SER A 2 -66.60 56.85 -61.45
C SER A 2 -65.33 56.06 -61.78
N LEU A 3 -64.40 55.87 -60.82
CA LEU A 3 -64.34 54.92 -59.67
C LEU A 3 -63.85 53.51 -60.11
N CYS A 4 -62.55 53.26 -60.13
CA CYS A 4 -61.73 52.64 -59.06
C CYS A 4 -61.96 51.13 -58.87
N PHE A 5 -60.99 50.31 -59.28
CA PHE A 5 -60.73 49.00 -58.66
C PHE A 5 -59.21 48.77 -58.57
N PHE A 6 -58.72 48.80 -57.33
CA PHE A 6 -57.35 48.48 -56.94
C PHE A 6 -57.09 46.98 -57.14
N LEU A 7 -55.98 46.62 -57.80
CA LEU A 7 -55.44 45.27 -57.73
C LEU A 7 -54.03 45.34 -57.12
N GLY A 8 -53.96 45.00 -55.82
CA GLY A 8 -52.72 44.89 -55.08
C GLY A 8 -51.97 43.61 -55.46
N ILE A 9 -50.69 43.75 -55.79
CA ILE A 9 -49.74 42.64 -55.85
C ILE A 9 -48.86 42.75 -54.61
N MET A 10 -49.16 41.89 -53.63
CA MET A 10 -48.33 41.68 -52.45
C MET A 10 -47.05 40.93 -52.87
N ILE A 11 -45.90 41.56 -52.71
CA ILE A 11 -44.59 40.91 -52.82
C ILE A 11 -44.42 40.07 -51.54
N SER A 12 -44.56 38.75 -51.68
CA SER A 12 -44.18 37.80 -50.62
C SER A 12 -42.68 37.53 -50.73
N CYS A 13 -41.90 38.05 -49.77
CA CYS A 13 -40.49 37.72 -49.58
C CYS A 13 -40.39 36.42 -48.77
N GLY A 14 -40.25 35.28 -49.46
CA GLY A 14 -39.96 34.01 -48.82
C GLY A 14 -38.46 33.93 -48.50
N LYS A 15 -38.08 34.04 -47.22
CA LYS A 15 -36.76 33.59 -46.77
C LYS A 15 -36.70 32.07 -46.91
N GLN A 16 -35.83 31.55 -47.76
CA GLN A 16 -35.52 30.11 -47.74
C GLN A 16 -34.89 29.78 -46.38
N PRO A 17 -35.33 28.70 -45.70
CA PRO A 17 -34.64 28.24 -44.51
C PRO A 17 -33.24 27.81 -44.92
N VAL A 18 -32.23 28.34 -44.24
CA VAL A 18 -30.85 27.86 -44.37
C VAL A 18 -30.87 26.44 -43.78
N ASP A 19 -30.51 25.47 -44.61
CA ASP A 19 -30.31 24.08 -44.20
C ASP A 19 -29.01 24.05 -43.40
N GLU A 20 -29.12 24.28 -42.08
CA GLU A 20 -28.01 24.14 -41.15
C GLU A 20 -27.71 22.65 -41.03
N SER A 21 -26.60 22.22 -41.61
CA SER A 21 -26.14 20.84 -41.52
C SER A 21 -25.97 20.45 -40.05
N ASP A 22 -26.52 19.29 -39.66
CA ASP A 22 -26.41 18.76 -38.31
C ASP A 22 -24.94 18.76 -37.83
N GLU A 23 -24.68 19.42 -36.70
CA GLU A 23 -23.33 19.48 -36.12
C GLU A 23 -22.89 18.10 -35.63
N ASP A 24 -21.73 17.65 -36.10
CA ASP A 24 -21.13 16.38 -35.66
C ASP A 24 -20.47 16.54 -34.28
N TYR A 25 -21.29 16.41 -33.24
CA TYR A 25 -20.86 16.47 -31.86
C TYR A 25 -19.77 15.44 -31.50
N HIS A 26 -19.67 14.32 -32.23
CA HIS A 26 -18.61 13.32 -32.00
C HIS A 26 -17.25 13.79 -32.50
N ALA A 27 -17.21 14.61 -33.55
CA ALA A 27 -15.99 15.26 -34.03
C ALA A 27 -15.58 16.44 -33.14
N LEU A 28 -16.56 17.17 -32.60
CA LEU A 28 -16.32 18.34 -31.73
C LEU A 28 -15.84 17.93 -30.33
N PHE A 29 -16.27 16.76 -29.84
CA PHE A 29 -15.91 16.25 -28.52
C PHE A 29 -15.53 14.77 -28.59
N PRO A 30 -14.36 14.44 -29.17
CA PRO A 30 -13.90 13.06 -29.23
C PRO A 30 -13.67 12.56 -27.80
N PHE A 31 -14.42 11.54 -27.39
CA PHE A 31 -14.25 10.90 -26.09
C PHE A 31 -13.05 9.94 -26.16
N PRO A 32 -11.92 10.23 -25.47
CA PRO A 32 -10.75 9.36 -25.53
C PRO A 32 -10.91 8.05 -24.74
N GLY A 33 -12.09 7.80 -24.15
CA GLY A 33 -12.32 6.72 -23.21
C GLY A 33 -12.14 7.15 -21.76
N ILE A 34 -12.60 6.32 -20.83
CA ILE A 34 -12.25 6.44 -19.40
C ILE A 34 -10.88 5.79 -19.25
N SER A 35 -9.82 6.56 -19.01
CA SER A 35 -8.54 5.98 -18.60
C SER A 35 -8.72 5.40 -17.19
N LYS A 36 -8.60 4.08 -17.08
CA LYS A 36 -8.53 3.42 -15.78
C LYS A 36 -7.21 3.86 -15.14
N PRO A 37 -7.18 4.38 -13.89
CA PRO A 37 -5.92 4.55 -13.18
C PRO A 37 -5.25 3.18 -13.08
N GLU A 38 -4.00 3.08 -13.54
CA GLU A 38 -3.35 1.79 -13.85
C GLU A 38 -2.86 1.00 -12.63
N THR A 39 -3.24 1.39 -11.42
CA THR A 39 -2.94 0.59 -10.21
C THR A 39 -4.17 0.56 -9.31
N SER A 40 -5.00 -0.46 -9.52
CA SER A 40 -6.00 -0.86 -8.54
C SER A 40 -5.27 -1.51 -7.35
N PHE A 41 -5.60 -1.08 -6.13
CA PHE A 41 -5.20 -1.76 -4.89
C PHE A 41 -5.50 -3.28 -4.92
N GLU A 42 -6.52 -3.68 -5.68
CA GLU A 42 -7.00 -5.06 -5.79
C GLU A 42 -6.03 -6.01 -6.51
N ASP A 43 -5.03 -5.49 -7.23
CA ASP A 43 -4.08 -6.30 -8.01
C ASP A 43 -2.77 -6.62 -7.25
N MET A 44 -2.56 -6.04 -6.05
CA MET A 44 -1.37 -6.34 -5.24
C MET A 44 -1.55 -7.66 -4.47
N ASN A 45 -0.79 -8.68 -4.87
CA ASN A 45 -0.82 -9.98 -4.22
C ASN A 45 0.00 -10.00 -2.93
N VAL A 46 -0.66 -10.29 -1.79
CA VAL A 46 0.01 -10.55 -0.52
C VAL A 46 0.46 -12.01 -0.50
N MET A 47 1.77 -12.23 -0.36
CA MET A 47 2.35 -13.56 -0.38
C MET A 47 2.73 -13.99 1.05
N PRO A 48 2.28 -15.18 1.50
CA PRO A 48 2.73 -15.72 2.79
C PRO A 48 4.19 -16.16 2.71
N CYS A 49 4.88 -16.17 3.85
CA CYS A 49 6.23 -16.70 4.00
C CYS A 49 6.41 -17.52 5.29
N ASP A 50 7.61 -18.01 5.54
CA ASP A 50 7.93 -18.80 6.74
C ASP A 50 8.39 -17.88 7.91
N PRO A 51 7.60 -17.74 8.99
CA PRO A 51 7.97 -16.94 10.17
C PRO A 51 9.15 -17.52 10.96
N GLU A 52 9.49 -18.79 10.75
CA GLU A 52 10.59 -19.50 11.43
C GLU A 52 11.85 -19.60 10.57
N MET A 53 11.87 -18.96 9.40
CA MET A 53 13.01 -18.98 8.47
C MET A 53 14.33 -18.73 9.20
N ALA A 54 15.28 -19.65 8.99
CA ALA A 54 16.64 -19.51 9.50
C ALA A 54 17.37 -18.36 8.80
N LEU A 55 18.17 -17.58 9.54
CA LEU A 55 18.92 -16.45 8.97
C LEU A 55 19.84 -16.88 7.82
N SER A 56 20.46 -18.06 7.92
CA SER A 56 21.30 -18.63 6.86
C SER A 56 20.54 -19.01 5.59
N ALA A 57 19.22 -19.14 5.66
CA ALA A 57 18.36 -19.48 4.52
C ALA A 57 17.77 -18.24 3.83
N TYR A 58 18.02 -17.04 4.37
CA TYR A 58 17.50 -15.80 3.80
C TYR A 58 17.97 -15.59 2.35
N LYS A 59 17.00 -15.31 1.48
CA LYS A 59 17.21 -14.89 0.10
C LYS A 59 16.31 -13.69 -0.16
N TYR A 60 16.87 -12.65 -0.77
CA TYR A 60 16.11 -11.46 -1.13
C TYR A 60 15.03 -11.81 -2.17
N PRO A 61 13.73 -11.63 -1.85
CA PRO A 61 12.63 -12.04 -2.74
C PRO A 61 12.20 -10.95 -3.72
N GLY A 62 12.90 -9.81 -3.77
CA GLY A 62 12.59 -8.72 -4.69
C GLY A 62 12.87 -9.06 -6.15
N VAL A 63 12.28 -8.26 -7.03
CA VAL A 63 12.43 -8.35 -8.48
C VAL A 63 13.01 -7.06 -9.02
N ASN A 64 13.48 -7.07 -10.27
CA ASN A 64 13.93 -5.85 -10.93
C ASN A 64 12.81 -5.31 -11.81
N ILE A 65 12.43 -4.05 -11.61
CA ILE A 65 11.43 -3.33 -12.41
C ILE A 65 12.12 -2.08 -12.94
N GLU A 66 12.31 -2.02 -14.26
CA GLU A 66 13.00 -0.91 -14.93
C GLU A 66 12.00 0.10 -15.53
N GLU A 67 10.90 -0.40 -16.09
CA GLU A 67 9.84 0.41 -16.70
C GLU A 67 8.87 0.91 -15.63
N ASP A 68 8.48 2.19 -15.72
CA ASP A 68 7.54 2.87 -14.81
C ASP A 68 7.86 2.71 -13.31
N ALA A 69 9.13 2.48 -12.98
CA ALA A 69 9.59 2.28 -11.62
C ALA A 69 9.50 3.57 -10.78
N ARG A 70 8.93 3.41 -9.60
CA ARG A 70 8.64 4.47 -8.62
C ARG A 70 9.48 4.29 -7.38
N ASP A 71 9.60 5.39 -6.64
CA ASP A 71 10.20 5.37 -5.32
C ASP A 71 9.10 5.37 -4.25
N TYR A 72 9.32 4.59 -3.20
CA TYR A 72 8.40 4.38 -2.09
C TYR A 72 9.06 4.75 -0.78
N VAL A 73 8.34 5.47 0.06
CA VAL A 73 8.69 5.67 1.47
C VAL A 73 8.09 4.52 2.27
N VAL A 74 8.95 3.62 2.75
CA VAL A 74 8.58 2.51 3.62
C VAL A 74 8.64 2.96 5.07
N THR A 75 7.64 2.59 5.86
CA THR A 75 7.60 2.85 7.31
C THR A 75 7.31 1.56 8.07
N LEU A 76 8.26 1.14 8.90
CA LEU A 76 8.12 0.06 9.87
C LEU A 76 7.73 0.64 11.23
N ARG A 77 6.75 0.03 11.90
CA ARG A 77 6.35 0.33 13.27
C ARG A 77 6.31 -0.97 14.07
N CYS A 78 6.91 -0.96 15.25
CA CYS A 78 6.90 -2.11 16.15
C CYS A 78 6.74 -1.65 17.60
N SER A 79 5.87 -2.28 18.36
CA SER A 79 5.75 -2.03 19.79
C SER A 79 5.29 -3.30 20.51
N TYR A 80 5.75 -3.49 21.74
CA TYR A 80 5.24 -4.56 22.58
C TYR A 80 5.01 -4.07 24.00
N THR A 81 4.13 -4.75 24.71
CA THR A 81 3.85 -4.54 26.13
C THR A 81 4.03 -5.85 26.86
N GLN A 82 4.39 -5.78 28.15
CA GLN A 82 4.48 -6.95 29.02
C GLN A 82 4.12 -6.57 30.46
N PRO A 83 3.58 -7.51 31.27
CA PRO A 83 3.32 -7.24 32.68
C PRO A 83 4.61 -7.00 33.47
N ARG A 84 4.56 -6.08 34.43
CA ARG A 84 5.68 -5.82 35.34
C ARG A 84 5.97 -7.03 36.22
N GLY A 85 7.25 -7.39 36.35
CA GLY A 85 7.69 -8.53 37.16
C GLY A 85 7.46 -9.89 36.53
N ALA A 86 6.97 -9.96 35.29
CA ALA A 86 6.91 -11.19 34.52
C ALA A 86 8.28 -11.55 33.90
N ALA A 87 8.42 -12.78 33.42
CA ALA A 87 9.58 -13.19 32.63
C ALA A 87 9.69 -12.34 31.36
N SER A 88 10.90 -12.01 30.92
CA SER A 88 11.10 -11.19 29.73
C SER A 88 10.51 -11.83 28.48
N ALA A 89 9.73 -11.06 27.71
CA ALA A 89 9.34 -11.46 26.37
C ALA A 89 10.55 -11.51 25.42
N ASN A 90 10.54 -12.47 24.51
CA ASN A 90 11.49 -12.62 23.41
C ASN A 90 10.71 -12.57 22.09
N TYR A 91 10.40 -11.37 21.65
CA TYR A 91 9.81 -11.08 20.34
C TYR A 91 10.91 -10.84 19.31
N THR A 92 10.64 -11.25 18.08
CA THR A 92 11.48 -11.01 16.91
C THR A 92 10.58 -10.51 15.79
N VAL A 93 10.85 -9.30 15.32
CA VAL A 93 10.26 -8.71 14.11
C VAL A 93 11.33 -8.64 13.05
N ARG A 94 11.07 -9.22 11.88
CA ARG A 94 11.97 -9.19 10.74
C ARG A 94 11.38 -8.35 9.62
N TYR A 95 12.22 -7.54 9.01
CA TYR A 95 11.91 -6.66 7.89
C TYR A 95 13.08 -6.69 6.92
N ILE A 96 12.85 -6.34 5.67
CA ILE A 96 13.96 -6.14 4.73
C ILE A 96 14.41 -4.68 4.84
N GLY A 97 15.71 -4.44 4.83
CA GLY A 97 16.32 -3.11 4.89
C GLY A 97 16.55 -2.49 3.50
N PRO A 98 16.88 -1.20 3.42
CA PRO A 98 17.22 -0.54 2.15
C PRO A 98 18.46 -1.12 1.47
N ASP A 99 19.34 -1.77 2.23
CA ASP A 99 20.53 -2.50 1.76
C ASP A 99 20.21 -3.91 1.25
N LYS A 100 18.91 -4.28 1.17
CA LYS A 100 18.41 -5.62 0.84
C LYS A 100 18.76 -6.70 1.88
N GLY A 101 19.33 -6.30 3.02
CA GLY A 101 19.60 -7.17 4.17
C GLY A 101 18.33 -7.48 4.96
N LEU A 102 18.35 -8.58 5.72
CA LEU A 102 17.28 -8.91 6.65
C LEU A 102 17.55 -8.19 7.98
N GLY A 103 16.77 -7.15 8.25
CA GLY A 103 16.77 -6.45 9.53
C GLY A 103 16.03 -7.23 10.61
N ILE A 104 16.54 -7.18 11.83
CA ILE A 104 15.99 -7.90 12.99
C ILE A 104 15.78 -6.91 14.13
N ALA A 105 14.52 -6.68 14.51
CA ALA A 105 14.16 -5.95 15.71
C ALA A 105 13.69 -6.94 16.78
N THR A 106 14.36 -7.00 17.93
CA THR A 106 14.06 -7.99 18.98
C THR A 106 13.95 -7.38 20.37
N SER A 107 13.12 -7.97 21.23
CA SER A 107 13.10 -7.62 22.66
C SER A 107 14.19 -8.33 23.48
N ASN A 108 14.99 -9.21 22.88
CA ASN A 108 16.13 -9.86 23.55
C ASN A 108 17.42 -9.04 23.33
N PRO A 109 17.94 -8.33 24.34
CA PRO A 109 19.14 -7.52 24.20
C PRO A 109 20.43 -8.33 24.03
N ALA A 110 20.40 -9.65 24.23
CA ALA A 110 21.55 -10.54 24.07
C ALA A 110 21.64 -11.16 22.66
N ASP A 111 20.77 -10.75 21.73
CA ASP A 111 20.80 -11.24 20.35
C ASP A 111 21.81 -10.44 19.50
N ASP A 112 22.97 -11.03 19.23
CA ASP A 112 24.04 -10.43 18.44
C ASP A 112 23.67 -10.23 16.96
N SER A 113 22.58 -10.83 16.48
CA SER A 113 22.07 -10.63 15.12
C SER A 113 21.11 -9.45 15.00
N ALA A 114 20.72 -8.84 16.12
CA ALA A 114 19.76 -7.75 16.16
C ALA A 114 20.29 -6.48 15.49
N THR A 115 19.49 -5.93 14.58
CA THR A 115 19.68 -4.58 14.04
C THR A 115 19.12 -3.52 14.98
N ASP A 116 18.04 -3.85 15.70
CA ASP A 116 17.35 -2.94 16.61
C ASP A 116 16.88 -3.68 17.87
N ILE A 117 16.90 -3.00 19.02
CA ILE A 117 16.37 -3.53 20.28
C ILE A 117 15.02 -2.88 20.60
N LEU A 118 14.00 -3.71 20.73
CA LEU A 118 12.66 -3.31 21.16
C LEU A 118 12.65 -3.10 22.68
N THR A 119 12.12 -1.96 23.12
CA THR A 119 11.89 -1.66 24.53
C THR A 119 10.40 -1.74 24.85
N ALA A 120 10.04 -2.40 25.95
CA ALA A 120 8.65 -2.51 26.38
C ALA A 120 7.99 -1.13 26.50
N ASP A 121 6.74 -1.05 26.06
CA ASP A 121 5.90 0.16 26.07
C ASP A 121 6.46 1.33 25.24
N LYS A 122 7.43 1.08 24.36
CA LYS A 122 7.96 2.06 23.40
C LYS A 122 7.76 1.58 21.97
N GLU A 123 7.34 2.49 21.10
CA GLU A 123 7.26 2.24 19.66
C GLU A 123 8.63 2.49 19.01
N LEU A 124 9.12 1.49 18.27
CA LEU A 124 10.18 1.64 17.28
C LEU A 124 9.54 2.06 15.96
N VAL A 125 10.06 3.12 15.36
CA VAL A 125 9.65 3.58 14.03
C VAL A 125 10.89 3.71 13.15
N LYS A 126 10.89 3.05 11.98
CA LYS A 126 11.93 3.20 10.95
C LYS A 126 11.31 3.63 9.64
N THR A 127 11.96 4.57 8.96
CA THR A 127 11.51 5.05 7.66
C THR A 127 12.70 5.10 6.71
N PHE A 128 12.51 4.59 5.50
CA PHE A 128 13.53 4.57 4.46
C PHE A 128 12.89 4.54 3.07
N THR A 129 13.64 4.95 2.05
CA THR A 129 13.17 4.99 0.67
C THR A 129 13.70 3.78 -0.10
N VAL A 130 12.84 3.18 -0.91
CA VAL A 130 13.15 2.03 -1.79
C VAL A 130 12.53 2.25 -3.16
N ARG A 131 12.90 1.43 -4.14
CA ARG A 131 12.38 1.49 -5.51
C ARG A 131 11.46 0.31 -5.81
N SER A 132 10.62 0.42 -6.83
CA SER A 132 9.82 -0.68 -7.42
C SER A 132 10.59 -2.00 -7.51
N GLY A 133 9.86 -3.11 -7.35
CA GLY A 133 10.42 -4.45 -7.24
C GLY A 133 10.90 -4.81 -5.83
N TYR A 134 10.94 -3.84 -4.91
CA TYR A 134 11.27 -4.06 -3.51
C TYR A 134 10.20 -4.91 -2.79
N PRO A 135 10.59 -5.92 -1.99
CA PRO A 135 9.66 -6.70 -1.18
C PRO A 135 9.34 -5.98 0.14
N LEU A 136 8.15 -5.40 0.23
CA LEU A 136 7.57 -4.95 1.49
C LEU A 136 7.29 -6.18 2.37
N TYR A 137 8.20 -6.50 3.27
CA TYR A 137 8.21 -7.75 4.03
C TYR A 137 8.02 -7.50 5.54
N LEU A 138 7.15 -8.27 6.18
CA LEU A 138 6.97 -8.27 7.62
C LEU A 138 6.84 -9.70 8.15
N SER A 139 7.69 -10.05 9.11
CA SER A 139 7.56 -11.28 9.89
C SER A 139 7.63 -10.99 11.37
N VAL A 140 6.77 -11.65 12.15
CA VAL A 140 6.70 -11.52 13.61
C VAL A 140 6.62 -12.91 14.22
N ASN A 141 7.55 -13.20 15.13
CA ASN A 141 7.57 -14.40 15.93
C ASN A 141 7.99 -14.06 17.37
N GLY A 142 7.85 -15.01 18.29
CA GLY A 142 8.40 -14.87 19.63
C GLY A 142 7.71 -15.70 20.69
N ILE A 143 8.28 -15.62 21.89
CA ILE A 143 7.77 -16.23 23.12
C ILE A 143 7.56 -15.12 24.13
N ALA A 144 6.43 -15.13 24.83
CA ALA A 144 6.13 -14.12 25.84
C ALA A 144 5.34 -14.72 27.01
N PRO A 145 5.36 -14.11 28.20
CA PRO A 145 4.47 -14.49 29.29
C PRO A 145 3.03 -14.02 29.03
N ARG A 146 2.09 -14.60 29.77
CA ARG A 146 0.69 -14.17 29.83
C ARG A 146 0.58 -12.65 30.04
N GLY A 147 -0.33 -12.02 29.30
CA GLY A 147 -0.61 -10.58 29.39
C GLY A 147 0.31 -9.71 28.53
N SER A 148 1.24 -10.31 27.79
CA SER A 148 2.08 -9.58 26.84
C SER A 148 1.39 -9.42 25.50
N MET A 149 1.72 -8.37 24.77
CA MET A 149 1.19 -8.07 23.44
C MET A 149 2.30 -7.58 22.53
N ILE A 150 2.25 -7.95 21.25
CA ILE A 150 3.12 -7.43 20.20
C ILE A 150 2.25 -6.85 19.09
N LYS A 151 2.64 -5.69 18.59
CA LYS A 151 2.07 -5.02 17.42
C LYS A 151 3.18 -4.67 16.47
N ALA A 152 3.02 -5.02 15.20
CA ALA A 152 3.92 -4.59 14.16
C ALA A 152 3.15 -4.25 12.88
N SER A 153 3.63 -3.26 12.15
CA SER A 153 3.16 -2.96 10.81
C SER A 153 4.29 -2.45 9.93
N ILE A 154 4.18 -2.71 8.64
CA ILE A 154 5.02 -2.10 7.62
C ILE A 154 4.12 -1.59 6.50
N SER A 155 4.32 -0.34 6.11
CA SER A 155 3.57 0.30 5.03
C SER A 155 4.52 0.93 4.04
N ALA A 156 4.03 1.11 2.81
CA ALA A 156 4.74 1.83 1.76
C ALA A 156 3.80 2.87 1.16
N LYS A 157 4.34 4.07 0.90
CA LYS A 157 3.65 5.11 0.17
C LYS A 157 4.51 5.55 -1.00
N SER A 158 3.97 5.54 -2.21
CA SER A 158 4.68 6.09 -3.37
C SER A 158 4.95 7.58 -3.14
N VAL A 159 6.16 8.02 -3.50
CA VAL A 159 6.58 9.43 -3.36
C VAL A 159 5.68 10.36 -4.17
N ASP A 160 5.22 9.92 -5.33
CA ASP A 160 4.26 10.65 -6.17
C ASP A 160 2.80 10.57 -5.67
N GLY A 161 2.52 9.72 -4.68
CA GLY A 161 1.19 9.51 -4.11
C GLY A 161 0.18 8.79 -5.01
N LEU A 162 0.62 8.24 -6.14
CA LEU A 162 -0.26 7.62 -7.15
C LEU A 162 -0.58 6.15 -6.85
N VAL A 163 0.26 5.49 -6.06
CA VAL A 163 0.11 4.07 -5.73
C VAL A 163 -0.22 3.89 -4.25
N VAL A 164 -1.30 3.17 -3.97
CA VAL A 164 -1.72 2.77 -2.63
C VAL A 164 -1.29 1.32 -2.40
N VAL A 165 -0.41 1.10 -1.44
CA VAL A 165 0.09 -0.25 -1.08
C VAL A 165 -0.63 -0.73 0.18
N PRO A 166 -1.13 -1.99 0.22
CA PRO A 166 -1.66 -2.57 1.45
C PRO A 166 -0.64 -2.53 2.58
N THR A 167 -1.10 -2.20 3.78
CA THR A 167 -0.28 -2.27 4.99
C THR A 167 -0.28 -3.70 5.50
N LEU A 168 0.91 -4.28 5.64
CA LEU A 168 1.06 -5.55 6.35
C LEU A 168 1.09 -5.24 7.84
N SER A 169 0.22 -5.87 8.61
CA SER A 169 0.11 -5.60 10.04
C SER A 169 -0.39 -6.79 10.83
N VAL A 170 0.07 -6.87 12.07
CA VAL A 170 -0.29 -7.93 13.00
C VAL A 170 -0.31 -7.40 14.43
N GLU A 171 -1.31 -7.86 15.19
CA GLU A 171 -1.46 -7.58 16.61
C GLU A 171 -1.82 -8.89 17.32
N GLN A 172 -1.03 -9.27 18.33
CA GLN A 172 -1.21 -10.54 19.04
C GLN A 172 -0.98 -10.40 20.53
N SER A 173 -1.86 -11.03 21.29
CA SER A 173 -1.78 -11.09 22.75
C SER A 173 -1.52 -12.51 23.21
N GLN A 174 -0.63 -12.65 24.20
CA GLN A 174 -0.35 -13.92 24.86
C GLN A 174 -1.26 -14.10 26.07
N ASN A 175 -2.10 -15.14 26.04
CA ASN A 175 -3.08 -15.41 27.09
C ASN A 175 -2.83 -16.72 27.85
N LYS A 176 -1.90 -17.57 27.41
CA LYS A 176 -1.56 -18.85 28.06
C LYS A 176 -0.64 -18.62 29.25
N GLU A 177 -0.78 -19.45 30.27
CA GLU A 177 0.05 -19.41 31.47
C GLU A 177 1.49 -19.85 31.18
N GLY A 178 2.45 -19.10 31.73
CA GLY A 178 3.88 -19.29 31.47
C GLY A 178 4.39 -18.64 30.17
N PRO A 179 5.70 -18.69 29.90
CA PRO A 179 6.27 -18.26 28.64
C PRO A 179 5.82 -19.20 27.50
N ASN A 180 5.06 -18.68 26.54
CA ASN A 180 4.54 -19.45 25.42
C ASN A 180 4.81 -18.73 24.09
N PRO A 181 4.95 -19.48 22.98
CA PRO A 181 4.94 -18.90 21.65
C PRO A 181 3.70 -18.05 21.40
N ILE A 182 3.84 -16.99 20.62
CA ILE A 182 2.69 -16.22 20.14
C ILE A 182 1.71 -17.13 19.38
N PRO A 183 0.40 -16.86 19.45
CA PRO A 183 -0.61 -17.80 18.97
C PRO A 183 -0.56 -18.07 17.47
N ALA A 184 -0.10 -17.10 16.66
CA ALA A 184 -0.09 -17.23 15.20
C ALA A 184 1.12 -16.48 14.61
N PRO A 185 2.34 -17.04 14.63
CA PRO A 185 3.49 -16.40 13.99
C PRO A 185 3.15 -15.89 12.58
N TYR A 186 3.52 -14.66 12.28
CA TYR A 186 3.09 -13.94 11.09
C TYR A 186 4.25 -13.77 10.12
N CYS A 187 3.99 -13.95 8.83
CA CYS A 187 4.97 -13.70 7.77
C CYS A 187 4.25 -13.46 6.45
N GLU A 188 4.31 -12.22 5.95
CA GLU A 188 3.78 -11.86 4.64
C GLU A 188 4.71 -10.85 3.95
N TYR A 189 4.62 -10.80 2.62
CA TYR A 189 5.27 -9.76 1.85
C TYR A 189 4.49 -9.38 0.58
N ILE A 190 4.74 -8.16 0.09
CA ILE A 190 4.20 -7.62 -1.17
C ILE A 190 5.38 -7.13 -2.00
N ILE A 191 5.39 -7.43 -3.30
CA ILE A 191 6.33 -6.76 -4.22
C ILE A 191 5.74 -5.42 -4.59
N LEU A 192 6.47 -4.35 -4.29
CA LEU A 192 6.08 -3.00 -4.71
C LEU A 192 6.13 -2.91 -6.24
N PRO A 193 5.06 -2.44 -6.90
CA PRO A 193 5.03 -2.33 -8.35
C PRO A 193 5.98 -1.23 -8.84
#